data_AF-A0A5B0QGX7-F1
#
_entry.id   AF-A0A5B0QGX7-F1
#
_cell.length_a   1.000
_cell.length_b   1.000
_cell.length_c   1.000
_cell.angle_alpha   90.00
_cell.angle_beta   90.00
_cell.angle_gamma   90.00
#
_symmetry.space_group_name_H-M   'P 1'
#
loop_
_entity.id
_entity.type
_entity.pdbx_description
1 polymer ?
#
loop_
_entity_poly.entity_id
_entity_poly.type
_entity_poly.pdbx_seq_one_letter_code
_entity_poly.pdbx_strand_id
1 'polypeptide(L)'
;MWISSHGSRSRFLGSVIQWLQIIAKASCVDGISSHPRAVQESPRPSWTDYSALVVFGDSYSDNGHPRSPEDQLSLAPVWNEYLAQKLSELAASNITFLNYAYNGAYIDNTLNKLPVKPVPDTAAQIQTYLTDLRKYAQHPVSGKIFGGRVLHALWIGINPIITIWRSAICGNQSLDANAFLAPKLVKALDTQVEAFRQQLTQLLSNSSLSKCQTDYMIMTIPPLTNTVLALNESSREAKGNATLARQYGQLLGRLTDHFNEVSDFT
;
A
#
# COMPACT_ATOMS: atom_id res chain seq x y z
N MET A 1 -14.95 -60.94 17.05
CA MET A 1 -16.32 -60.71 16.57
C MET A 1 -16.67 -59.27 16.89
N TRP A 2 -16.89 -58.46 15.85
CA TRP A 2 -17.40 -57.08 15.84
C TRP A 2 -16.51 -55.94 16.37
N ILE A 3 -15.96 -55.22 15.39
CA ILE A 3 -15.41 -53.87 15.45
C ILE A 3 -16.58 -52.90 15.42
N SER A 4 -16.59 -51.91 16.31
CA SER A 4 -17.49 -50.76 16.26
C SER A 4 -16.65 -49.49 16.21
N SER A 5 -16.76 -48.79 15.08
CA SER A 5 -16.12 -47.53 14.76
C SER A 5 -17.00 -46.37 15.22
N HIS A 6 -16.47 -45.43 16.02
CA HIS A 6 -16.97 -44.05 16.07
C HIS A 6 -15.79 -43.08 16.10
N GLY A 7 -15.71 -42.29 15.03
CA GLY A 7 -14.70 -41.26 14.83
C GLY A 7 -14.99 -40.02 15.66
N SER A 8 -13.92 -39.35 16.06
CA SER A 8 -13.96 -37.96 16.48
C SER A 8 -13.00 -37.17 15.60
N ARG A 9 -13.57 -36.21 14.86
CA ARG A 9 -12.88 -35.34 13.92
C ARG A 9 -12.01 -34.34 14.68
N SER A 10 -10.70 -34.43 14.49
CA SER A 10 -9.76 -33.35 14.78
C SER A 10 -10.06 -32.15 13.88
N ARG A 11 -10.43 -31.01 14.48
CA ARG A 11 -10.52 -29.72 13.77
C ARG A 11 -9.13 -29.09 13.74
N PHE A 12 -8.41 -29.32 12.65
CA PHE A 12 -7.29 -28.47 12.25
C PHE A 12 -7.85 -27.11 11.83
N LEU A 13 -7.64 -26.09 12.67
CA LEU A 13 -7.77 -24.69 12.27
C LEU A 13 -6.49 -24.31 11.53
N GLY A 14 -6.48 -24.51 10.21
CA GLY A 14 -5.49 -23.91 9.33
C GLY A 14 -5.81 -22.42 9.18
N SER A 15 -4.89 -21.55 9.61
CA SER A 15 -4.95 -20.13 9.26
C SER A 15 -4.75 -20.00 7.75
N VAL A 16 -5.80 -19.59 7.04
CA VAL A 16 -5.69 -19.17 5.65
C VAL A 16 -5.05 -17.79 5.67
N ILE A 17 -3.78 -17.71 5.26
CA ILE A 17 -3.12 -16.45 4.93
C ILE A 17 -3.85 -15.91 3.69
N GLN A 18 -4.60 -14.82 3.86
CA GLN A 18 -5.34 -14.20 2.78
C GLN A 18 -4.38 -13.48 1.83
N TRP A 19 -4.58 -13.74 0.55
CA TRP A 19 -3.65 -13.52 -0.56
C TRP A 19 -3.45 -12.04 -0.91
N LEU A 20 -2.25 -11.69 -1.42
CA LEU A 20 -2.03 -10.49 -2.23
C LEU A 20 -3.04 -10.47 -3.38
N GLN A 21 -3.84 -9.41 -3.48
CA GLN A 21 -4.69 -9.19 -4.64
C GLN A 21 -3.94 -8.37 -5.69
N ILE A 22 -3.65 -9.00 -6.83
CA ILE A 22 -3.22 -8.30 -8.05
C ILE A 22 -4.48 -8.00 -8.85
N ILE A 23 -4.82 -6.72 -8.97
CA ILE A 23 -5.94 -6.28 -9.80
C ILE A 23 -5.38 -5.96 -11.20
N ALA A 24 -5.66 -6.83 -12.18
CA ALA A 24 -5.41 -6.56 -13.58
C ALA A 24 -6.67 -5.96 -14.23
N LYS A 25 -6.71 -4.64 -14.48
CA LYS A 25 -7.76 -4.04 -15.32
C LYS A 25 -7.27 -3.95 -16.76
N ALA A 26 -7.87 -4.73 -17.65
CA ALA A 26 -7.84 -4.47 -19.08
C ALA A 26 -8.97 -3.50 -19.42
N SER A 27 -8.65 -2.29 -19.89
CA SER A 27 -9.64 -1.36 -20.43
C SER A 27 -9.13 -0.77 -21.73
N CYS A 28 -9.69 -1.24 -22.84
CA CYS A 28 -9.81 -0.46 -24.06
C CYS A 28 -11.31 -0.30 -24.32
N VAL A 29 -11.81 0.92 -24.16
CA VAL A 29 -13.18 1.31 -24.55
C VAL A 29 -13.09 1.78 -26.00
N ASP A 30 -13.60 0.99 -26.94
CA ASP A 30 -13.84 1.47 -28.31
C ASP A 30 -15.32 1.82 -28.50
N GLY A 31 -15.54 3.00 -29.09
CA GLY A 31 -16.83 3.61 -29.31
C GLY A 31 -17.72 2.88 -30.33
N ILE A 32 -19.00 3.21 -30.24
CA ILE A 32 -20.10 2.64 -31.01
C ILE A 32 -19.92 2.85 -32.52
N SER A 33 -19.82 1.76 -33.28
CA SER A 33 -20.12 1.72 -34.71
C SER A 33 -20.84 0.42 -35.06
N SER A 34 -22.06 0.54 -35.56
CA SER A 34 -22.98 -0.55 -35.84
C SER A 34 -22.65 -1.19 -37.19
N HIS A 35 -21.76 -2.18 -37.25
CA HIS A 35 -21.69 -3.23 -38.28
C HIS A 35 -20.91 -4.43 -37.72
N PRO A 36 -21.40 -5.69 -37.84
CA PRO A 36 -20.71 -6.85 -37.29
C PRO A 36 -19.53 -7.21 -38.21
N ARG A 37 -18.39 -6.52 -38.04
CA ARG A 37 -17.11 -7.03 -38.51
C ARG A 37 -16.70 -8.17 -37.60
N ALA A 38 -16.30 -9.29 -38.20
CA ALA A 38 -15.69 -10.41 -37.51
C ALA A 38 -14.71 -9.88 -36.46
N VAL A 39 -14.91 -10.31 -35.21
CA VAL A 39 -14.02 -10.03 -34.09
C VAL A 39 -12.66 -10.52 -34.50
N GLN A 40 -11.83 -9.60 -34.98
CA GLN A 40 -10.42 -9.83 -35.14
C GLN A 40 -9.93 -9.97 -33.71
N GLU A 41 -9.69 -11.20 -33.28
CA GLU A 41 -9.15 -11.50 -31.95
C GLU A 41 -7.97 -10.55 -31.74
N SER A 42 -8.15 -9.58 -30.84
CA SER A 42 -7.04 -8.78 -30.35
C SER A 42 -6.01 -9.79 -29.87
N PRO A 43 -4.73 -9.67 -30.28
CA PRO A 43 -3.73 -10.64 -29.89
C PRO A 43 -3.78 -10.76 -28.37
N ARG A 44 -4.07 -11.98 -27.88
CA ARG A 44 -4.04 -12.30 -26.46
C ARG A 44 -2.80 -11.61 -25.87
N PRO A 45 -2.90 -10.90 -24.73
CA PRO A 45 -1.74 -10.26 -24.15
C PRO A 45 -0.64 -11.33 -24.05
N SER A 46 0.46 -11.12 -24.76
CA SER A 46 1.65 -11.93 -24.50
C SER A 46 1.92 -11.81 -23.01
N TRP A 47 2.27 -12.91 -22.35
CA TRP A 47 2.76 -12.90 -20.98
C TRP A 47 4.15 -12.23 -20.93
N THR A 48 4.23 -10.98 -21.41
CA THR A 48 5.45 -10.19 -21.45
C THR A 48 5.86 -9.86 -20.03
N ASP A 49 7.15 -10.01 -19.79
CA ASP A 49 7.79 -9.62 -18.54
C ASP A 49 7.56 -8.14 -18.25
N TYR A 50 7.67 -7.76 -16.98
CA TYR A 50 7.58 -6.36 -16.57
C TYR A 50 8.77 -5.59 -17.14
N SER A 51 8.50 -4.47 -17.80
CA SER A 51 9.53 -3.53 -18.25
C SER A 51 9.88 -2.49 -17.17
N ALA A 52 8.96 -2.26 -16.23
CA ALA A 52 9.16 -1.31 -15.15
C ALA A 52 8.40 -1.69 -13.87
N LEU A 53 9.00 -1.31 -12.73
CA LEU A 53 8.39 -1.28 -11.41
C LEU A 53 8.37 0.17 -10.92
N VAL A 54 7.17 0.67 -10.58
CA VAL A 54 6.94 2.00 -10.01
C VAL A 54 6.44 1.83 -8.60
N VAL A 55 7.06 2.50 -7.62
CA VAL A 55 6.70 2.34 -6.21
C VAL A 55 6.30 3.68 -5.59
N PHE A 56 5.16 3.67 -4.90
CA PHE A 56 4.65 4.77 -4.08
C PHE A 56 4.50 4.29 -2.64
N GLY A 57 4.78 5.16 -1.68
CA GLY A 57 4.65 4.79 -0.28
C GLY A 57 5.45 5.63 0.71
N ASP A 58 5.66 5.03 1.88
CA ASP A 58 6.37 5.63 2.99
C ASP A 58 7.74 4.98 3.25
N SER A 59 8.20 5.01 4.51
CA SER A 59 9.48 4.49 4.98
C SER A 59 9.68 3.00 4.73
N TYR A 60 8.61 2.22 4.56
CA TYR A 60 8.72 0.80 4.24
C TYR A 60 9.12 0.54 2.78
N SER A 61 9.06 1.57 1.94
CA SER A 61 9.36 1.47 0.51
C SER A 61 10.44 2.46 0.04
N ASP A 62 10.80 3.48 0.82
CA ASP A 62 11.82 4.47 0.47
C ASP A 62 13.24 3.87 0.49
N ASN A 63 13.95 3.98 -0.64
CA ASN A 63 15.29 3.43 -0.82
C ASN A 63 16.43 4.46 -0.85
N GLY A 64 16.19 5.75 -0.60
CA GLY A 64 17.34 6.68 -0.57
C GLY A 64 17.07 8.18 -0.73
N HIS A 65 15.84 8.65 -0.60
CA HIS A 65 15.62 10.10 -0.59
C HIS A 65 16.35 10.75 0.61
N PRO A 66 16.81 12.02 0.55
CA PRO A 66 17.65 12.60 1.60
C PRO A 66 17.06 12.44 3.00
N ARG A 67 17.63 11.51 3.78
CA ARG A 67 17.18 11.19 5.14
C ARG A 67 17.89 12.08 6.16
N SER A 68 17.31 12.21 7.35
CA SER A 68 18.02 12.81 8.48
C SER A 68 19.32 12.00 8.75
N PRO A 69 20.42 12.63 9.21
CA PRO A 69 21.70 11.94 9.42
C PRO A 69 21.62 10.72 10.36
N GLU A 70 20.63 10.70 11.25
CA GLU A 70 20.37 9.63 12.23
C GLU A 70 19.83 8.34 11.56
N ASP A 71 19.22 8.45 10.37
CA ASP A 71 18.61 7.35 9.61
C ASP A 71 19.55 6.75 8.54
N GLN A 72 20.76 7.28 8.38
CA GLN A 72 21.68 6.92 7.27
C GLN A 72 22.47 5.62 7.50
N LEU A 73 22.51 5.08 8.71
CA LEU A 73 23.60 4.17 9.12
C LEU A 73 23.31 2.65 9.05
N SER A 74 22.18 2.18 8.52
CA SER A 74 21.89 0.73 8.59
C SER A 74 20.88 0.15 7.58
N LEU A 75 20.81 0.65 6.35
CA LEU A 75 19.69 0.27 5.48
C LEU A 75 20.06 -0.89 4.55
N ALA A 76 19.74 -2.11 5.02
CA ALA A 76 19.56 -3.26 4.15
C ALA A 76 18.50 -2.93 3.06
N PRO A 77 18.55 -3.59 1.90
CA PRO A 77 17.59 -3.33 0.85
C PRO A 77 16.14 -3.47 1.34
N VAL A 78 15.26 -2.59 0.87
CA VAL A 78 13.82 -2.65 1.12
C VAL A 78 13.15 -3.65 0.16
N TRP A 79 11.95 -4.12 0.49
CA TRP A 79 11.26 -5.22 -0.21
C TRP A 79 11.14 -5.01 -1.73
N ASN A 80 10.98 -3.76 -2.16
CA ASN A 80 10.84 -3.37 -3.56
C ASN A 80 12.15 -3.50 -4.35
N GLU A 81 13.31 -3.40 -3.70
CA GLU A 81 14.60 -3.66 -4.35
C GLU A 81 14.76 -5.15 -4.65
N TYR A 82 14.35 -6.03 -3.73
CA TYR A 82 14.30 -7.48 -3.98
C TYR A 82 13.28 -7.82 -5.06
N LEU A 83 12.11 -7.17 -5.08
CA LEU A 83 11.12 -7.38 -6.13
C LEU A 83 11.66 -6.95 -7.49
N ALA A 84 12.27 -5.76 -7.58
CA ALA A 84 12.88 -5.28 -8.83
C ALA A 84 13.95 -6.24 -9.37
N GLN A 85 14.78 -6.78 -8.48
CA GLN A 85 15.76 -7.79 -8.82
C GLN A 85 15.09 -9.07 -9.38
N LYS A 86 14.08 -9.59 -8.68
CA LYS A 86 13.37 -10.82 -9.11
C LYS A 86 12.66 -10.64 -10.45
N LEU A 87 12.03 -9.50 -10.67
CA LEU A 87 11.41 -9.17 -11.95
C LEU A 87 12.45 -9.05 -13.08
N SER A 88 13.63 -8.50 -12.80
CA SER A 88 14.73 -8.43 -13.78
C SER A 88 15.30 -9.81 -14.13
N GLU A 89 15.45 -10.68 -13.13
CA GLU A 89 15.88 -12.07 -13.33
C GLU A 89 14.90 -12.83 -14.22
N LEU A 90 13.59 -12.67 -13.99
CA LEU A 90 12.54 -13.30 -14.80
C LEU A 90 12.52 -12.76 -16.23
N ALA A 91 12.68 -11.44 -16.40
CA ALA A 91 12.69 -10.79 -17.70
C ALA A 91 13.96 -11.02 -18.52
N ALA A 92 14.95 -11.73 -17.97
CA ALA A 92 16.31 -11.83 -18.49
C ALA A 92 16.89 -10.46 -18.93
N SER A 93 16.45 -9.37 -18.30
CA SER A 93 16.75 -7.99 -18.65
C SER A 93 16.53 -7.08 -17.45
N ASN A 94 17.31 -6.00 -17.35
CA ASN A 94 17.13 -5.03 -16.27
C ASN A 94 15.85 -4.24 -16.48
N ILE A 95 14.89 -4.39 -15.56
CA ILE A 95 13.69 -3.57 -15.57
C ILE A 95 14.01 -2.15 -15.13
N THR A 96 13.18 -1.19 -15.54
CA THR A 96 13.26 0.16 -15.01
C THR A 96 12.66 0.20 -13.60
N PHE A 97 13.43 0.55 -12.58
CA PHE A 97 12.94 0.71 -11.22
C PHE A 97 12.81 2.20 -10.87
N LEU A 98 11.57 2.66 -10.64
CA LEU A 98 11.24 4.04 -10.29
C LEU A 98 10.63 4.08 -8.88
N ASN A 99 11.37 4.61 -7.91
CA ASN A 99 10.90 4.72 -6.54
C ASN A 99 10.52 6.16 -6.20
N TYR A 100 9.23 6.40 -5.96
CA TYR A 100 8.69 7.69 -5.55
C TYR A 100 8.32 7.71 -4.06
N ALA A 101 8.57 6.63 -3.29
CA ALA A 101 8.25 6.58 -1.87
C ALA A 101 9.17 7.47 -1.02
N TYR A 102 8.61 8.13 -0.01
CA TYR A 102 9.36 9.00 0.91
C TYR A 102 9.20 8.56 2.36
N ASN A 103 10.30 8.42 3.10
CA ASN A 103 10.23 8.25 4.55
C ASN A 103 9.43 9.39 5.20
N GLY A 104 8.39 9.04 5.95
CA GLY A 104 7.48 9.99 6.59
C GLY A 104 6.30 10.44 5.73
N ALA A 105 6.12 9.87 4.53
CA ALA A 105 4.98 10.20 3.68
C ALA A 105 3.64 9.82 4.33
N TYR A 106 2.66 10.69 4.14
CA TYR A 106 1.26 10.42 4.45
C TYR A 106 0.49 10.13 3.16
N ILE A 107 -0.75 9.66 3.29
CA ILE A 107 -1.68 9.58 2.16
C ILE A 107 -1.95 10.98 1.63
N ASP A 108 -2.32 11.90 2.53
CA ASP A 108 -2.60 13.30 2.22
C ASP A 108 -2.08 14.17 3.35
N ASN A 109 -1.19 15.10 3.01
CA ASN A 109 -0.54 15.97 3.96
C ASN A 109 -1.47 17.01 4.60
N THR A 110 -2.65 17.25 4.03
CA THR A 110 -3.64 18.22 4.51
C THR A 110 -4.52 17.66 5.64
N LEU A 111 -4.59 16.34 5.80
CA LEU A 111 -5.50 15.68 6.74
C LEU A 111 -4.97 15.61 8.17
N ASN A 112 -3.68 15.87 8.39
CA ASN A 112 -3.03 15.82 9.70
C ASN A 112 -2.23 17.10 9.98
N LYS A 113 -1.99 17.42 11.25
CA LYS A 113 -1.03 18.48 11.63
C LYS A 113 0.38 17.95 11.44
N LEU A 114 0.99 18.32 10.31
CA LEU A 114 2.31 17.86 9.93
C LEU A 114 3.45 18.79 10.38
N PRO A 115 4.70 18.31 10.37
CA PRO A 115 5.87 19.16 10.52
C PRO A 115 5.89 20.30 9.49
N VAL A 116 6.63 21.37 9.79
CA VAL A 116 6.71 22.63 9.01
C VAL A 116 7.12 22.40 7.53
N LYS A 117 7.75 21.27 7.21
CA LYS A 117 8.13 20.86 5.85
C LYS A 117 7.83 19.37 5.66
N PRO A 118 6.60 19.01 5.27
CA PRO A 118 6.27 17.61 5.02
C PRO A 118 6.98 17.12 3.75
N VAL A 119 7.37 15.83 3.74
CA VAL A 119 7.80 15.15 2.52
C VAL A 119 6.59 14.98 1.56
N PRO A 120 6.81 14.70 0.27
CA PRO A 120 5.72 14.44 -0.66
C PRO A 120 4.78 13.32 -0.17
N ASP A 121 3.48 13.63 -0.06
CA ASP A 121 2.42 12.63 0.15
C ASP A 121 2.16 11.81 -1.12
N THR A 122 1.38 10.75 -0.99
CA THR A 122 1.09 9.84 -2.11
C THR A 122 0.48 10.56 -3.32
N ALA A 123 -0.36 11.59 -3.11
CA ALA A 123 -0.88 12.40 -4.21
C ALA A 123 0.24 13.11 -4.99
N ALA A 124 1.16 13.77 -4.28
CA ALA A 124 2.32 14.43 -4.88
C ALA A 124 3.29 13.43 -5.54
N GLN A 125 3.49 12.25 -4.94
CA GLN A 125 4.29 11.17 -5.53
C GLN A 125 3.71 10.70 -6.87
N ILE A 126 2.39 10.40 -6.91
CA ILE A 126 1.67 10.02 -8.13
C ILE A 126 1.74 11.12 -9.18
N GLN A 127 1.51 12.37 -8.81
CA GLN A 127 1.55 13.49 -9.75
C GLN A 127 2.95 13.70 -10.33
N THR A 128 4.00 13.50 -9.53
CA THR A 128 5.40 13.57 -9.99
C THR A 128 5.66 12.48 -11.02
N TYR A 129 5.29 11.23 -10.71
CA TYR A 129 5.39 10.11 -11.65
C TYR A 129 4.67 10.39 -12.97
N LEU A 130 3.42 10.85 -12.92
CA LEU A 130 2.64 11.15 -14.13
C LEU A 130 3.27 12.28 -14.96
N THR A 131 3.91 13.24 -14.30
CA THR A 131 4.64 14.33 -14.97
C THR A 131 5.90 13.80 -15.65
N ASP A 132 6.65 12.92 -14.98
CA ASP A 132 7.85 12.31 -15.53
C ASP A 132 7.51 11.34 -16.66
N LEU A 133 6.43 10.58 -16.55
CA LEU A 133 5.96 9.66 -17.58
C LEU A 133 5.70 10.39 -18.91
N ARG A 134 5.11 11.59 -18.85
CA ARG A 134 4.91 12.43 -20.05
C ARG A 134 6.22 12.86 -20.68
N LYS A 135 7.25 13.17 -19.88
CA LYS A 135 8.60 13.48 -20.37
C LYS A 135 9.27 12.23 -20.95
N TYR A 136 9.16 11.09 -20.28
CA TYR A 136 9.72 9.83 -20.75
C TYR A 136 9.10 9.38 -22.07
N ALA A 137 7.79 9.58 -22.26
CA ALA A 137 7.12 9.28 -23.53
C ALA A 137 7.68 10.07 -24.72
N GLN A 138 8.38 11.19 -24.46
CA GLN A 138 9.04 12.02 -25.47
C GLN A 138 10.55 11.71 -25.58
N HIS A 139 11.12 10.93 -24.64
CA HIS A 139 12.54 10.65 -24.59
C HIS A 139 12.92 9.43 -25.46
N PRO A 140 14.11 9.40 -26.09
CA PRO A 140 14.56 8.26 -26.90
C PRO A 140 14.66 6.92 -26.17
N VAL A 141 14.75 6.94 -24.83
CA VAL A 141 14.78 5.72 -23.99
C VAL A 141 13.39 5.21 -23.60
N SER A 142 12.33 5.85 -24.09
CA SER A 142 10.92 5.49 -23.87
C SER A 142 10.67 3.99 -24.07
N GLY A 143 11.25 3.39 -25.11
CA GLY A 143 11.11 1.96 -25.41
C GLY A 143 11.47 1.02 -24.25
N LYS A 144 12.33 1.44 -23.30
CA LYS A 144 12.65 0.63 -22.10
C LYS A 144 11.54 0.62 -21.06
N ILE A 145 10.80 1.72 -20.91
CA ILE A 145 9.70 1.84 -19.94
C ILE A 145 8.42 1.30 -20.56
N PHE A 146 8.13 1.71 -21.80
CA PHE A 146 6.90 1.37 -22.53
C PHE A 146 6.98 0.05 -23.31
N GLY A 147 8.11 -0.66 -23.26
CA GLY A 147 8.34 -1.90 -24.00
C GLY A 147 7.65 -3.15 -23.43
N GLY A 148 7.02 -3.06 -22.27
CA GLY A 148 6.39 -4.17 -21.57
C GLY A 148 5.35 -3.71 -20.54
N ARG A 149 5.04 -4.59 -19.58
CA ARG A 149 4.08 -4.29 -18.51
C ARG A 149 4.73 -3.40 -17.45
N VAL A 150 3.97 -2.46 -16.89
CA VAL A 150 4.40 -1.62 -15.77
C VAL A 150 3.67 -2.06 -14.51
N LEU A 151 4.41 -2.52 -13.50
CA LEU A 151 3.85 -2.83 -12.18
C LEU A 151 3.90 -1.56 -11.31
N HIS A 152 2.75 -1.10 -10.84
CA HIS A 152 2.65 -0.04 -9.85
C HIS A 152 2.40 -0.67 -8.48
N ALA A 153 3.30 -0.44 -7.53
CA ALA A 153 3.14 -0.92 -6.17
C ALA A 153 2.88 0.25 -5.21
N LEU A 154 1.87 0.09 -4.35
CA LEU A 154 1.45 1.09 -3.39
C LEU A 154 1.46 0.49 -1.99
N TRP A 155 2.26 1.06 -1.08
CA TRP A 155 2.21 0.76 0.36
C TRP A 155 2.23 2.04 1.18
N ILE A 156 1.05 2.45 1.63
CA ILE A 156 0.87 3.69 2.37
C ILE A 156 -0.26 3.50 3.39
N GLY A 157 -0.15 4.16 4.55
CA GLY A 157 -1.20 4.18 5.57
C GLY A 157 -0.67 4.09 6.99
N ILE A 158 0.58 3.67 7.17
CA ILE A 158 1.19 3.46 8.49
C ILE A 158 1.27 4.77 9.27
N ASN A 159 1.81 5.83 8.66
CA ASN A 159 1.93 7.15 9.28
C ASN A 159 0.60 7.78 9.72
N PRO A 160 -0.47 7.80 8.90
CA PRO A 160 -1.77 8.31 9.36
C PRO A 160 -2.39 7.44 10.46
N ILE A 161 -2.31 6.10 10.39
CA ILE A 161 -2.81 5.21 11.45
C ILE A 161 -2.11 5.52 12.79
N ILE A 162 -0.78 5.58 12.78
CA ILE A 162 0.02 5.87 13.98
C ILE A 162 -0.33 7.27 14.53
N THR A 163 -0.57 8.25 13.66
CA THR A 163 -0.92 9.62 14.08
C THR A 163 -2.28 9.69 14.76
N ILE A 164 -3.29 9.05 14.17
CA ILE A 164 -4.63 8.95 14.75
C ILE A 164 -4.56 8.23 16.09
N TRP A 165 -3.83 7.12 16.16
CA TRP A 165 -3.62 6.36 17.38
C TRP A 165 -2.94 7.19 18.48
N ARG A 166 -1.82 7.85 18.20
CA ARG A 166 -1.12 8.74 19.13
C ARG A 166 -2.03 9.82 19.67
N SER A 167 -2.86 10.42 18.82
CA SER A 167 -3.82 11.46 19.23
C SER A 167 -4.88 10.94 20.21
N ALA A 168 -5.21 9.65 20.16
CA ALA A 168 -6.21 9.02 21.01
C ALA A 168 -5.66 8.62 22.40
N ILE A 169 -4.37 8.26 22.46
CA ILE A 169 -3.73 7.76 23.69
C ILE A 169 -3.01 8.86 24.48
N CYS A 170 -2.55 9.93 23.82
CA CYS A 170 -1.78 10.99 24.45
C CYS A 170 -2.56 11.63 25.62
N GLY A 171 -2.02 11.48 26.84
CA GLY A 171 -2.62 12.01 28.07
C GLY A 171 -3.93 11.32 28.51
N ASN A 172 -4.41 10.30 27.81
CA ASN A 172 -5.71 9.68 28.07
C ASN A 172 -5.61 8.53 29.10
N GLN A 173 -5.90 8.81 30.37
CA GLN A 173 -5.76 7.83 31.46
C GLN A 173 -6.93 6.84 31.60
N SER A 174 -7.95 6.94 30.73
CA SER A 174 -9.11 6.05 30.75
C SER A 174 -9.57 5.77 29.32
N LEU A 175 -9.04 4.70 28.72
CA LEU A 175 -9.57 4.19 27.47
C LEU A 175 -10.61 3.11 27.79
N ASP A 176 -11.88 3.40 27.53
CA ASP A 176 -12.92 2.40 27.66
C ASP A 176 -12.73 1.33 26.57
N ALA A 177 -12.49 0.10 27.01
CA ALA A 177 -12.35 -1.07 26.14
C ALA A 177 -13.63 -1.39 25.35
N ASN A 178 -14.77 -0.75 25.66
CA ASN A 178 -16.02 -0.89 24.92
C ASN A 178 -16.39 0.36 24.11
N ALA A 179 -15.72 1.50 24.29
CA ALA A 179 -15.87 2.70 23.46
C ALA A 179 -15.08 2.56 22.15
N PHE A 180 -15.20 1.38 21.55
CA PHE A 180 -14.46 1.01 20.36
C PHE A 180 -14.86 1.91 19.21
N LEU A 181 -13.84 2.53 18.61
CA LEU A 181 -14.00 3.38 17.45
C LEU A 181 -14.97 4.54 17.73
N ALA A 182 -14.62 5.38 18.71
CA ALA A 182 -15.27 6.67 18.89
C ALA A 182 -15.49 7.32 17.50
N PRO A 183 -16.69 7.81 17.16
CA PRO A 183 -17.03 8.19 15.78
C PRO A 183 -16.03 9.15 15.13
N LYS A 184 -15.34 9.96 15.94
CA LYS A 184 -14.26 10.85 15.52
C LYS A 184 -13.04 10.10 14.95
N LEU A 185 -12.61 9.00 15.57
CA LEU A 185 -11.46 8.20 15.12
C LEU A 185 -11.78 7.46 13.83
N VAL A 186 -12.98 6.86 13.73
CA VAL A 186 -13.49 6.24 12.50
C VAL A 186 -13.50 7.26 11.37
N LYS A 187 -14.14 8.42 11.60
CA LYS A 187 -14.21 9.46 10.59
C LYS A 187 -12.83 9.94 10.14
N ALA A 188 -11.88 10.09 11.07
CA ALA A 188 -10.51 10.48 10.72
C ALA A 188 -9.83 9.43 9.84
N LEU A 189 -10.01 8.13 10.15
CA LEU A 189 -9.46 7.03 9.38
C LEU A 189 -10.12 6.88 8.02
N ASP A 190 -11.46 6.90 7.97
CA ASP A 190 -12.24 6.84 6.73
C ASP A 190 -11.88 7.99 5.78
N THR A 191 -11.58 9.17 6.31
CA THR A 191 -11.14 10.31 5.48
C THR A 191 -9.79 10.02 4.82
N GLN A 192 -8.87 9.32 5.50
CA GLN A 192 -7.59 8.90 4.91
C GLN A 192 -7.81 7.84 3.81
N VAL A 193 -8.70 6.88 4.07
CA VAL A 193 -9.03 5.81 3.11
C VAL A 193 -9.70 6.40 1.86
N GLU A 194 -10.62 7.34 2.03
CA GLU A 194 -11.26 8.03 0.92
C GLU A 194 -10.25 8.84 0.09
N ALA A 195 -9.32 9.54 0.73
CA ALA A 195 -8.24 10.24 0.01
C ALA A 195 -7.38 9.25 -0.79
N PHE A 196 -7.02 8.11 -0.20
CA PHE A 196 -6.26 7.07 -0.91
C PHE A 196 -7.04 6.49 -2.10
N ARG A 197 -8.35 6.23 -1.93
CA ARG A 197 -9.24 5.77 -2.99
C ARG A 197 -9.31 6.74 -4.17
N GLN A 198 -9.38 8.04 -3.88
CA GLN A 198 -9.39 9.09 -4.91
C GLN A 198 -8.06 9.14 -5.67
N GLN A 199 -6.94 9.06 -4.97
CA GLN A 199 -5.60 9.02 -5.58
C GLN A 199 -5.40 7.77 -6.45
N LEU A 200 -5.84 6.60 -5.97
CA LEU A 200 -5.81 5.36 -6.73
C LEU A 200 -6.68 5.46 -7.99
N THR A 201 -7.89 6.02 -7.85
CA THR A 201 -8.78 6.25 -9.01
C THR A 201 -8.13 7.17 -10.03
N GLN A 202 -7.49 8.26 -9.59
CA GLN A 202 -6.76 9.19 -10.46
C GLN A 202 -5.62 8.49 -11.21
N LEU A 203 -4.89 7.59 -10.55
CA LEU A 203 -3.84 6.80 -11.18
C LEU A 203 -4.44 5.84 -12.22
N LEU A 204 -5.44 5.04 -11.82
CA LEU A 204 -6.10 4.04 -12.68
C LEU A 204 -6.76 4.66 -13.92
N SER A 205 -7.33 5.85 -13.81
CA SER A 205 -8.01 6.53 -14.92
C SER A 205 -7.10 7.48 -15.71
N ASN A 206 -5.79 7.51 -15.44
CA ASN A 206 -4.92 8.49 -16.08
C ASN A 206 -4.65 8.14 -17.55
N SER A 207 -5.02 9.04 -18.47
CA SER A 207 -4.82 8.83 -19.90
C SER A 207 -3.34 8.72 -20.31
N SER A 208 -2.41 9.22 -19.50
CA SER A 208 -0.96 9.08 -19.76
C SER A 208 -0.49 7.61 -19.68
N LEU A 209 -1.24 6.77 -18.97
CA LEU A 209 -0.97 5.34 -18.81
C LEU A 209 -1.62 4.48 -19.90
N SER A 210 -2.50 5.03 -20.74
CA SER A 210 -3.18 4.28 -21.82
C SER A 210 -2.23 3.66 -22.85
N LYS A 211 -0.98 4.13 -22.89
CA LYS A 211 0.07 3.63 -23.78
C LYS A 211 0.85 2.44 -23.20
N CYS A 212 0.60 2.07 -21.94
CA CYS A 212 1.25 0.96 -21.26
C CYS A 212 0.21 -0.08 -20.84
N GLN A 213 0.60 -1.34 -20.78
CA GLN A 213 -0.14 -2.31 -19.98
C GLN A 213 0.25 -2.13 -18.51
N THR A 214 -0.69 -1.76 -17.64
CA THR A 214 -0.41 -1.46 -16.23
C THR A 214 -1.05 -2.49 -15.30
N ASP A 215 -0.27 -2.96 -14.33
CA ASP A 215 -0.77 -3.73 -13.20
C ASP A 215 -0.58 -2.97 -11.90
N TYR A 216 -1.34 -3.38 -10.88
CA TYR A 216 -1.34 -2.73 -9.58
C TYR A 216 -1.19 -3.78 -8.47
N MET A 217 -0.26 -3.51 -7.56
CA MET A 217 -0.05 -4.24 -6.33
C MET A 217 -0.30 -3.28 -5.17
N ILE A 218 -1.44 -3.44 -4.50
CA ILE A 218 -1.84 -2.62 -3.35
C ILE A 218 -1.65 -3.47 -2.10
N MET A 219 -0.81 -3.02 -1.18
CA MET A 219 -0.48 -3.78 0.02
C MET A 219 -1.26 -3.30 1.23
N THR A 220 -1.79 -4.26 1.99
CA THR A 220 -2.38 -4.02 3.30
C THR A 220 -1.31 -3.64 4.33
N ILE A 221 -1.74 -2.95 5.39
CA ILE A 221 -0.88 -2.58 6.49
C ILE A 221 -0.68 -3.80 7.41
N PRO A 222 0.57 -4.19 7.71
CA PRO A 222 0.83 -5.31 8.60
C PRO A 222 0.43 -4.95 10.04
N PRO A 223 0.16 -5.94 10.91
CA PRO A 223 -0.16 -5.67 12.32
C PRO A 223 0.91 -4.82 13.01
N LEU A 224 0.55 -3.60 13.41
CA LEU A 224 1.48 -2.65 14.03
C LEU A 224 1.67 -2.86 15.55
N THR A 225 0.81 -3.69 16.17
CA THR A 225 0.67 -3.84 17.62
C THR A 225 1.91 -4.38 18.34
N ASN A 226 2.73 -5.18 17.65
CA ASN A 226 3.92 -5.81 18.20
C ASN A 226 5.22 -5.09 17.83
N THR A 227 5.13 -3.93 17.17
CA THR A 227 6.32 -3.14 16.85
C THR A 227 6.94 -2.55 18.12
N VAL A 228 8.27 -2.38 18.13
CA VAL A 228 8.98 -1.73 19.24
C VAL A 228 8.40 -0.34 19.54
N LEU A 229 8.02 0.40 18.50
CA LEU A 229 7.34 1.68 18.61
C LEU A 229 6.03 1.56 19.39
N ALA A 230 5.13 0.66 18.97
CA ALA A 230 3.82 0.49 19.60
C ALA A 230 3.95 0.07 21.07
N LEU A 231 4.86 -0.87 21.37
CA LEU A 231 5.11 -1.35 22.73
C LEU A 231 5.66 -0.24 23.63
N ASN A 232 6.68 0.48 23.17
CA ASN A 232 7.32 1.55 23.95
C ASN A 232 6.38 2.73 24.19
N GLU A 233 5.68 3.20 23.17
CA GLU A 233 4.77 4.34 23.32
C GLU A 233 3.53 3.96 24.15
N SER A 234 2.98 2.76 23.97
CA SER A 234 1.87 2.30 24.81
C SER A 234 2.25 2.28 26.28
N SER A 235 3.42 1.73 26.60
CA SER A 235 3.92 1.67 27.98
C SER A 235 4.19 3.07 28.55
N ARG A 236 4.77 3.96 27.74
CA ARG A 236 5.11 5.33 28.13
C ARG A 236 3.85 6.14 28.46
N GLU A 237 2.89 6.18 27.53
CA GLU A 237 1.65 6.96 27.71
C GLU A 237 0.79 6.40 28.85
N ALA A 238 0.83 5.09 29.07
CA ALA A 238 0.12 4.43 30.16
C ALA A 238 0.78 4.61 31.53
N LYS A 239 1.96 5.26 31.61
CA LYS A 239 2.71 5.53 32.85
C LYS A 239 2.91 4.28 33.72
N GLY A 240 3.19 3.14 33.08
CA GLY A 240 3.40 1.85 33.76
C GLY A 240 2.13 1.04 34.05
N ASN A 241 0.93 1.53 33.70
CA ASN A 241 -0.29 0.74 33.79
C ASN A 241 -0.37 -0.29 32.65
N ALA A 242 -0.11 -1.57 32.97
CA ALA A 242 -0.08 -2.65 31.99
C ALA A 242 -1.44 -2.91 31.30
N THR A 243 -2.56 -2.72 32.01
CA THR A 243 -3.90 -2.88 31.43
C THR A 243 -4.18 -1.79 30.40
N LEU A 244 -3.86 -0.54 30.74
CA LEU A 244 -4.05 0.60 29.84
C LEU A 244 -3.13 0.53 28.63
N ALA A 245 -1.86 0.14 28.81
CA ALA A 245 -0.93 -0.09 27.70
C ALA A 245 -1.46 -1.17 26.72
N ARG A 246 -2.07 -2.24 27.26
CA ARG A 246 -2.72 -3.26 26.42
C ARG A 246 -3.90 -2.69 25.64
N GLN A 247 -4.72 -1.85 26.26
CA GLN A 247 -5.85 -1.19 25.58
C GLN A 247 -5.38 -0.28 24.44
N TYR A 248 -4.28 0.45 24.63
CA TYR A 248 -3.67 1.25 23.56
C TYR A 248 -3.20 0.40 22.38
N GLY A 249 -2.54 -0.73 22.65
CA GLY A 249 -2.16 -1.68 21.61
C GLY A 249 -3.37 -2.27 20.88
N GLN A 250 -4.45 -2.60 21.60
CA GLN A 250 -5.70 -3.09 21.01
C GLN A 250 -6.37 -2.05 20.11
N LEU A 251 -6.33 -0.76 20.49
CA LEU A 251 -6.82 0.33 19.65
C LEU A 251 -6.02 0.41 18.35
N LEU A 252 -4.69 0.36 18.41
CA LEU A 252 -3.83 0.38 17.21
C LEU A 252 -4.14 -0.80 16.28
N GLY A 253 -4.32 -2.00 16.84
CA GLY A 253 -4.68 -3.19 16.08
C GLY A 253 -5.97 -2.98 15.30
N ARG A 254 -7.03 -2.50 15.96
CA ARG A 254 -8.31 -2.28 15.29
C ARG A 254 -8.33 -1.11 14.32
N LEU A 255 -7.54 -0.05 14.55
CA LEU A 255 -7.36 1.00 13.54
C LEU A 255 -6.67 0.43 12.29
N THR A 256 -5.71 -0.48 12.47
CA THR A 256 -5.04 -1.17 11.37
C THR A 256 -6.01 -2.10 10.62
N ASP A 257 -6.78 -2.90 11.36
CA ASP A 257 -7.77 -3.81 10.79
C ASP A 257 -8.85 -3.04 10.02
N HIS A 258 -9.42 -1.99 10.61
CA HIS A 258 -10.42 -1.14 9.97
C HIS A 258 -9.88 -0.50 8.69
N PHE A 259 -8.65 0.05 8.74
CA PHE A 259 -8.02 0.63 7.55
C PHE A 259 -7.92 -0.38 6.42
N ASN A 260 -7.51 -1.61 6.71
CA ASN A 260 -7.39 -2.67 5.70
C ASN A 260 -8.77 -3.12 5.19
N GLU A 261 -9.75 -3.30 6.07
CA GLU A 261 -11.11 -3.72 5.71
C GLU A 261 -11.80 -2.72 4.79
N VAL A 262 -11.73 -1.42 5.09
CA VAL A 262 -12.37 -0.40 4.25
C VAL A 262 -11.55 -0.04 3.01
N SER A 263 -10.27 -0.41 2.98
CA SER A 263 -9.40 -0.25 1.83
C SER A 263 -9.38 -1.47 0.91
N ASP A 264 -10.14 -2.54 1.19
CA ASP A 264 -10.26 -3.66 0.27
C ASP A 264 -10.94 -3.19 -1.02
N PHE A 265 -10.11 -2.85 -2.02
CA PHE A 265 -10.53 -2.42 -3.35
C PHE A 265 -10.99 -3.64 -4.16
N THR A 266 -12.14 -4.24 -3.82
CA THR A 266 -12.84 -5.21 -4.67
C THR A 266 -13.67 -4.54 -5.74
#